data_AF-A0A1R3JFI6-F1
#
_entry.id   AF-A0A1R3JFI6-F1
#
_cell.length_a   1.000
_cell.length_b   1.000
_cell.length_c   1.000
_cell.angle_alpha   90.00
_cell.angle_beta   90.00
_cell.angle_gamma   90.00
#
_symmetry.space_group_name_H-M   'P 1'
#
loop_
_entity.id
_entity.type
_entity.pdbx_description
1 polymer ?
#
loop_
_entity_poly.entity_id
_entity_poly.type
_entity_poly.pdbx_seq_one_letter_code
_entity_poly.pdbx_strand_id
1 'polypeptide(L)'
;MGYNLRRKRNNVMFDREKLKETDEYKRAAQEEEASRQQVLRIQDEENMKLKDQVRMEVRKELSKLEMACIDMASLLRSLGILIGGSLCPKEVHAAYKRALLRFHPDRASKTDILQQVEAEEKFKLISRMKEKSPCH
;
A
#
# COMPACT_ATOMS: atom_id res chain seq x y z
N MET A 1 56.90 14.94 -19.06
CA MET A 1 56.00 16.08 -19.40
C MET A 1 54.58 15.96 -18.78
N GLY A 2 54.42 15.46 -17.54
CA GLY A 2 53.08 15.17 -16.97
C GLY A 2 52.46 16.23 -16.03
N TYR A 3 53.22 17.24 -15.63
CA TYR A 3 52.83 18.14 -14.53
C TYR A 3 51.83 19.24 -14.92
N ASN A 4 51.75 19.59 -16.21
CA ASN A 4 50.86 20.65 -16.71
C ASN A 4 49.38 20.21 -16.81
N LEU A 5 49.10 18.92 -17.07
CA LEU A 5 47.73 18.42 -17.17
C LEU A 5 47.06 18.22 -15.80
N ARG A 6 47.85 17.93 -14.75
CA ARG A 6 47.35 17.78 -13.37
C ARG A 6 47.03 19.15 -12.75
N ARG A 7 47.86 20.16 -13.00
CA ARG A 7 47.66 21.53 -12.50
C ARG A 7 46.46 22.22 -13.14
N LYS A 8 46.26 22.07 -14.47
CA LYS A 8 45.06 22.57 -15.16
C LYS A 8 43.77 21.91 -14.67
N ARG A 9 43.76 20.58 -14.45
CA ARG A 9 42.59 19.87 -13.90
C ARG A 9 42.21 20.35 -12.49
N ASN A 10 43.21 20.59 -11.64
CA ASN A 10 42.97 21.07 -10.28
C ASN A 10 42.36 22.49 -10.25
N ASN A 11 42.79 23.40 -11.13
CA ASN A 11 42.17 24.73 -11.23
C ASN A 11 40.70 24.66 -11.70
N VAL A 12 40.41 23.88 -12.74
CA VAL A 12 39.04 23.75 -13.27
C VAL A 12 38.09 23.13 -12.24
N MET A 13 38.58 22.22 -11.39
CA MET A 13 37.79 21.63 -10.31
C MET A 13 37.51 22.63 -9.18
N PHE A 14 38.51 23.41 -8.78
CA PHE A 14 38.41 24.43 -7.73
C PHE A 14 37.50 25.60 -8.13
N ASP A 15 37.58 26.05 -9.39
CA ASP A 15 36.70 27.11 -9.92
C ASP A 15 35.23 26.63 -9.99
N ARG A 16 35.02 25.36 -10.34
CA ARG A 16 33.68 24.73 -10.34
C ARG A 16 33.11 24.55 -8.94
N GLU A 17 33.94 24.28 -7.93
CA GLU A 17 33.54 24.26 -6.52
C GLU A 17 33.17 25.67 -6.02
N LYS A 18 33.96 26.70 -6.37
CA LYS A 18 33.64 28.09 -6.03
C LYS A 18 32.36 28.60 -6.68
N LEU A 19 32.09 28.19 -7.93
CA LEU A 19 30.84 28.50 -8.64
C LEU A 19 29.61 27.92 -7.92
N LYS A 20 29.74 26.73 -7.31
CA LYS A 20 28.66 26.13 -6.49
C LYS A 20 28.46 26.82 -5.14
N GLU A 21 29.41 27.66 -4.74
CA GLU A 21 29.36 28.40 -3.48
C GLU A 21 28.71 29.78 -3.65
N THR A 22 28.48 30.21 -4.90
CA THR A 22 27.75 31.44 -5.21
C THR A 22 26.32 31.39 -4.70
N ASP A 23 25.81 32.51 -4.22
CA ASP A 23 24.45 32.61 -3.68
C ASP A 23 23.37 32.33 -4.73
N GLU A 24 23.67 32.53 -6.01
CA GLU A 24 22.78 32.17 -7.12
C GLU A 24 22.65 30.65 -7.27
N TYR A 25 23.77 29.91 -7.23
CA TYR A 25 23.74 28.45 -7.30
C TYR A 25 23.05 27.83 -6.09
N LYS A 26 23.31 28.34 -4.88
CA LYS A 26 22.64 27.89 -3.65
C LYS A 26 21.13 28.11 -3.70
N ARG A 27 20.69 29.28 -4.19
CA ARG A 27 19.25 29.57 -4.38
C ARG A 27 18.62 28.65 -5.41
N ALA A 28 19.25 28.44 -6.56
CA ALA A 28 18.74 27.52 -7.58
C ALA A 28 18.63 26.08 -7.07
N ALA A 29 19.63 25.60 -6.32
CA ALA A 29 19.60 24.27 -5.71
C ALA A 29 18.48 24.14 -4.65
N GLN A 30 18.29 25.17 -3.83
CA GLN A 30 17.24 25.19 -2.81
C GLN A 30 15.84 25.24 -3.44
N GLU A 31 15.66 25.99 -4.51
CA GLU A 31 14.40 26.06 -5.27
C GLU A 31 14.10 24.72 -5.94
N GLU A 32 15.10 24.04 -6.51
CA GLU A 32 14.94 22.71 -7.09
C GLU A 32 14.55 21.68 -6.01
N GLU A 33 15.19 21.71 -4.85
CA GLU A 33 14.85 20.83 -3.73
C GLU A 33 13.44 21.11 -3.20
N ALA A 34 13.06 22.39 -3.04
CA ALA A 34 11.71 22.78 -2.65
C ALA A 34 10.66 22.32 -3.67
N SER A 35 10.95 22.44 -4.98
CA SER A 35 10.09 21.96 -6.06
C SER A 35 9.92 20.43 -6.00
N ARG A 36 11.02 19.69 -5.79
CA ARG A 36 10.97 18.22 -5.62
C ARG A 36 10.15 17.82 -4.38
N GLN A 37 10.34 18.50 -3.26
CA GLN A 37 9.57 18.26 -2.05
C GLN A 37 8.07 18.56 -2.26
N GLN A 38 7.74 19.62 -2.99
CA GLN A 38 6.36 19.96 -3.30
C GLN A 38 5.69 18.89 -4.17
N VAL A 39 6.38 18.41 -5.21
CA VAL A 39 5.88 17.32 -6.06
C VAL A 39 5.64 16.05 -5.25
N LEU A 40 6.57 15.67 -4.37
CA LEU A 40 6.40 14.52 -3.48
C LEU A 40 5.18 14.68 -2.55
N ARG A 41 4.99 15.85 -1.96
CA ARG A 41 3.83 16.13 -1.11
C ARG A 41 2.51 15.99 -1.86
N ILE A 42 2.43 16.54 -3.07
CA ILE A 42 1.23 16.43 -3.91
C ILE A 42 0.96 14.96 -4.24
N GLN A 43 2.00 14.20 -4.63
CA GLN A 43 1.87 12.78 -4.92
C GLN A 43 1.41 11.97 -3.70
N ASP A 44 1.92 12.28 -2.51
CA ASP A 44 1.48 11.64 -1.27
C ASP A 44 0.02 11.98 -0.94
N GLU A 45 -0.40 13.23 -1.11
CA GLU A 45 -1.79 13.65 -0.93
C GLU A 45 -2.74 12.94 -1.90
N GLU A 46 -2.37 12.84 -3.18
CA GLU A 46 -3.14 12.12 -4.18
C GLU A 46 -3.23 10.62 -3.85
N ASN A 47 -2.12 10.00 -3.45
CA ASN A 47 -2.10 8.61 -3.00
C ASN A 47 -2.99 8.38 -1.78
N MET A 48 -3.01 9.31 -0.82
CA MET A 48 -3.88 9.24 0.36
C MET A 48 -5.36 9.35 -0.03
N LYS A 49 -5.71 10.30 -0.91
CA LYS A 49 -7.08 10.46 -1.42
C LYS A 49 -7.56 9.20 -2.15
N LEU A 50 -6.71 8.62 -3.00
CA LEU A 50 -7.02 7.37 -3.70
C LEU A 50 -7.22 6.21 -2.71
N LYS A 51 -6.34 6.06 -1.72
CA LYS A 51 -6.48 5.05 -0.65
C LYS A 51 -7.83 5.17 0.06
N ASP A 52 -8.25 6.39 0.40
CA ASP A 52 -9.50 6.61 1.11
C ASP A 52 -10.73 6.33 0.24
N GLN A 53 -10.72 6.73 -1.03
CA GLN A 53 -11.80 6.40 -1.97
C GLN A 53 -11.97 4.89 -2.14
N VAL A 54 -10.86 4.18 -2.34
CA VAL A 54 -10.84 2.71 -2.45
C VAL A 54 -11.39 2.07 -1.18
N ARG A 55 -10.96 2.55 -0.01
CA ARG A 55 -11.43 2.05 1.28
C ARG A 55 -12.93 2.23 1.44
N MET A 56 -13.49 3.37 1.02
CA MET A 56 -14.94 3.58 1.06
C MET A 56 -15.68 2.62 0.15
N GLU A 57 -15.22 2.45 -1.09
CA GLU A 57 -15.91 1.56 -2.05
C GLU A 57 -15.84 0.09 -1.61
N VAL A 58 -14.66 -0.37 -1.18
CA VAL A 58 -14.49 -1.73 -0.65
C VAL A 58 -15.38 -1.96 0.56
N ARG A 59 -15.44 -1.01 1.51
CA ARG A 59 -16.33 -1.12 2.69
C ARG A 59 -17.80 -1.18 2.31
N LYS A 60 -18.22 -0.37 1.35
CA LYS A 60 -19.59 -0.33 0.86
C LYS A 60 -19.99 -1.67 0.25
N GLU A 61 -19.14 -2.24 -0.61
CA GLU A 61 -19.38 -3.55 -1.21
C GLU A 61 -19.37 -4.68 -0.15
N LEU A 62 -18.41 -4.65 0.77
CA LEU A 62 -18.34 -5.62 1.86
C LEU A 62 -19.53 -5.52 2.83
N SER A 63 -20.04 -4.32 3.08
CA SER A 63 -21.23 -4.10 3.92
C SER A 63 -22.49 -4.70 3.26
N LYS A 64 -22.69 -4.46 1.96
CA LYS A 64 -23.76 -5.11 1.19
C LYS A 64 -23.63 -6.64 1.25
N LEU A 65 -22.41 -7.15 1.13
CA LEU A 65 -22.13 -8.57 1.22
C LEU A 65 -22.43 -9.14 2.61
N GLU A 66 -22.04 -8.44 3.67
CA GLU A 66 -22.33 -8.81 5.06
C GLU A 66 -23.84 -8.88 5.30
N MET A 67 -24.61 -7.91 4.80
CA MET A 67 -26.07 -7.92 4.91
C MET A 67 -26.73 -9.07 4.13
N ALA A 68 -26.13 -9.51 3.01
CA ALA A 68 -26.65 -10.62 2.21
C ALA A 68 -26.28 -12.00 2.77
N CYS A 69 -25.23 -12.10 3.60
CA CYS A 69 -24.73 -13.37 4.11
C CYS A 69 -25.26 -13.65 5.52
N ILE A 70 -25.98 -14.76 5.68
CA ILE A 70 -26.59 -15.16 6.96
C ILE A 70 -25.57 -15.87 7.87
N ASP A 71 -24.63 -16.61 7.27
CA ASP A 71 -23.65 -17.42 7.99
C ASP A 71 -22.22 -17.29 7.44
N MET A 72 -21.26 -17.79 8.22
CA MET A 72 -19.83 -17.79 7.85
C MET A 72 -19.56 -18.52 6.53
N ALA A 73 -20.32 -19.57 6.22
CA ALA A 73 -20.11 -20.37 5.01
C ALA A 73 -20.49 -19.60 3.74
N SER A 74 -21.59 -18.86 3.80
CA SER A 74 -22.10 -18.01 2.72
C SER A 74 -21.14 -16.86 2.47
N LEU A 75 -20.65 -16.21 3.53
CA LEU A 75 -19.62 -15.17 3.41
C LEU A 75 -18.36 -15.69 2.72
N LEU A 76 -17.82 -16.81 3.19
CA LEU A 76 -16.58 -17.38 2.65
C LEU A 76 -16.73 -17.78 1.17
N ARG A 77 -17.87 -18.35 0.77
CA ARG A 77 -18.15 -18.63 -0.65
C ARG A 77 -18.23 -17.37 -1.49
N SER A 78 -18.91 -16.34 -1.02
CA SER A 78 -19.02 -15.06 -1.73
C SER A 78 -17.67 -14.34 -1.85
N LEU A 79 -16.76 -14.56 -0.89
CA LEU A 79 -15.37 -14.09 -0.97
C LEU A 79 -14.47 -14.98 -1.85
N GLY A 80 -15.03 -16.00 -2.53
CA GLY A 80 -14.31 -16.89 -3.43
C GLY A 80 -13.52 -18.00 -2.72
N ILE A 81 -13.81 -18.29 -1.45
CA ILE A 81 -13.18 -19.37 -0.70
C ILE A 81 -14.03 -20.64 -0.84
N LEU A 82 -13.46 -21.65 -1.49
CA LEU A 82 -14.11 -22.95 -1.66
C LEU A 82 -14.26 -23.67 -0.32
N ILE A 83 -15.48 -23.97 0.07
CA ILE A 83 -15.78 -24.89 1.19
C ILE A 83 -16.04 -26.26 0.56
N GLY A 84 -15.58 -27.33 1.21
CA GLY A 84 -15.92 -28.68 0.75
C GLY A 84 -17.42 -28.89 0.73
N GLY A 85 -17.90 -29.90 -0.01
CA GLY A 85 -19.32 -30.11 -0.27
C GLY A 85 -20.18 -30.28 0.98
N SER A 86 -19.57 -30.46 2.17
CA SER A 86 -20.27 -30.55 3.44
C SER A 86 -20.13 -29.25 4.25
N LEU A 87 -21.26 -28.69 4.70
CA LEU A 87 -21.29 -27.52 5.61
C LEU A 87 -20.90 -27.84 7.06
N CYS A 88 -20.06 -28.86 7.26
CA CYS A 88 -19.54 -29.24 8.56
C CYS A 88 -18.79 -28.05 9.21
N PRO A 89 -18.93 -27.80 10.52
CA PRO A 89 -18.18 -26.77 11.23
C PRO A 89 -16.66 -26.84 11.02
N LYS A 90 -16.10 -28.05 10.91
CA LYS A 90 -14.67 -28.28 10.63
C LYS A 90 -14.23 -27.75 9.27
N GLU A 91 -15.04 -27.96 8.23
CA GLU A 91 -14.73 -27.52 6.86
C GLU A 91 -14.86 -26.01 6.73
N VAL A 92 -15.90 -25.43 7.35
CA VAL A 92 -16.08 -23.97 7.44
C VAL A 92 -14.91 -23.35 8.20
N HIS A 93 -14.45 -23.96 9.29
CA HIS A 93 -13.30 -23.48 10.04
C HIS A 93 -11.99 -23.59 9.25
N ALA A 94 -11.80 -24.65 8.46
CA ALA A 94 -10.66 -24.78 7.56
C ALA A 94 -10.70 -23.74 6.42
N ALA A 95 -11.89 -23.46 5.86
CA ALA A 95 -12.10 -22.39 4.90
C ALA A 95 -11.83 -21.01 5.49
N TYR A 96 -12.29 -20.76 6.73
CA TYR A 96 -11.97 -19.54 7.48
C TYR A 96 -10.47 -19.33 7.62
N LYS A 97 -9.71 -20.36 8.04
CA LYS A 97 -8.24 -20.26 8.13
C LYS A 97 -7.60 -19.96 6.77
N ARG A 98 -8.09 -20.59 5.69
CA ARG A 98 -7.61 -20.29 4.33
C ARG A 98 -7.91 -18.84 3.93
N ALA A 99 -9.08 -18.32 4.29
CA ALA A 99 -9.46 -16.94 4.01
C ALA A 99 -8.54 -15.94 4.74
N LEU A 100 -8.26 -16.16 6.02
CA LEU A 100 -7.31 -15.33 6.77
C LEU A 100 -5.92 -15.31 6.13
N LEU A 101 -5.44 -16.46 5.65
CA LEU A 101 -4.16 -16.56 4.96
C LEU A 101 -4.19 -15.94 3.56
N ARG A 102 -5.33 -15.94 2.87
CA ARG A 102 -5.47 -15.36 1.53
C ARG A 102 -5.55 -13.84 1.59
N PHE A 103 -6.27 -13.31 2.58
CA PHE A 103 -6.52 -11.89 2.77
C PHE A 103 -5.62 -11.27 3.87
N HIS A 104 -4.49 -11.90 4.19
CA HIS A 104 -3.57 -11.34 5.17
C HIS A 104 -2.91 -10.06 4.62
N PRO A 105 -2.84 -8.95 5.39
CA PRO A 105 -2.24 -7.71 4.92
C PRO A 105 -0.78 -7.89 4.46
N ASP A 106 0.02 -8.70 5.16
CA ASP A 106 1.41 -8.97 4.78
C ASP A 106 1.57 -9.75 3.46
N ARG A 107 0.50 -10.36 2.94
CA ARG A 107 0.53 -11.07 1.65
C ARG A 107 0.04 -10.23 0.48
N ALA A 108 -0.60 -9.08 0.75
CA ALA A 108 -0.98 -8.15 -0.29
C ALA A 108 0.24 -7.38 -0.80
N SER A 109 0.24 -7.02 -2.07
CA SER A 109 1.31 -6.19 -2.63
C SER A 109 1.35 -4.83 -1.94
N LYS A 110 2.53 -4.41 -1.47
CA LYS A 110 2.72 -3.07 -0.87
C LYS A 110 2.63 -1.95 -1.90
N THR A 111 2.75 -2.27 -3.20
CA THR A 111 2.68 -1.30 -4.29
C THR A 111 1.27 -1.15 -4.86
N ASP A 112 0.39 -2.14 -4.67
CA ASP A 112 -0.99 -2.09 -5.15
C ASP A 112 -1.93 -1.71 -3.99
N ILE A 113 -2.32 -0.44 -3.99
CA ILE A 113 -3.23 0.15 -3.00
C ILE A 113 -4.57 -0.60 -2.95
N LEU A 114 -5.10 -1.02 -4.12
CA LEU A 114 -6.38 -1.72 -4.19
C LEU A 114 -6.30 -3.06 -3.47
N GLN A 115 -5.29 -3.86 -3.80
CA GLN A 115 -5.10 -5.17 -3.18
C GLN A 115 -4.84 -5.06 -1.68
N GLN A 116 -4.06 -4.06 -1.25
CA GLN A 116 -3.78 -3.85 0.16
C GLN A 116 -5.06 -3.53 0.95
N VAL A 117 -5.84 -2.54 0.48
CA VAL A 117 -7.06 -2.10 1.15
C VAL A 117 -8.14 -3.19 1.09
N GLU A 118 -8.27 -3.89 -0.04
CA GLU A 118 -9.18 -5.02 -0.15
C GLU A 118 -8.85 -6.15 0.82
N ALA A 119 -7.59 -6.54 0.91
CA ALA A 119 -7.17 -7.59 1.84
C ALA A 119 -7.45 -7.19 3.29
N GLU A 120 -7.10 -5.96 3.68
CA GLU A 120 -7.33 -5.43 5.03
C GLU A 120 -8.82 -5.45 5.41
N GLU A 121 -9.70 -4.94 4.55
CA GLU A 121 -11.12 -4.84 4.86
C GLU A 121 -11.82 -6.21 4.78
N LYS A 122 -11.43 -7.10 3.85
CA LYS A 122 -11.91 -8.50 3.82
C LYS A 122 -11.49 -9.25 5.09
N PHE A 123 -10.26 -9.07 5.56
CA PHE A 123 -9.75 -9.67 6.79
C PHE A 123 -10.53 -9.21 8.03
N LYS A 124 -10.79 -7.91 8.15
CA LYS A 124 -11.62 -7.35 9.23
C LYS A 124 -13.03 -7.93 9.21
N LEU A 125 -13.66 -8.03 8.04
CA LEU A 125 -14.99 -8.60 7.91
C LEU A 125 -15.02 -10.07 8.35
N ILE A 126 -14.10 -10.90 7.83
CA ILE A 126 -14.02 -12.33 8.18
C ILE A 126 -13.83 -12.53 9.69
N SER A 127 -12.99 -11.70 10.32
CA SER A 127 -12.72 -11.77 11.75
C SER A 127 -13.97 -11.40 12.58
N ARG A 128 -14.62 -10.29 12.22
CA ARG A 128 -15.86 -9.81 12.86
C ARG A 128 -17.00 -10.82 12.77
N MET A 129 -17.17 -11.45 11.62
CA MET A 129 -18.25 -12.43 11.41
C MET A 129 -18.04 -13.70 12.26
N LYS A 130 -16.79 -14.10 12.50
CA LYS A 130 -16.49 -15.21 13.42
C LYS A 130 -16.85 -14.89 14.87
N GLU A 131 -16.69 -13.63 15.29
CA GLU A 131 -17.07 -13.18 16.64
C GLU A 131 -18.60 -13.12 16.80
N LYS A 132 -19.33 -12.77 15.74
CA LYS A 132 -20.81 -12.76 15.73
C LYS A 132 -21.44 -14.15 15.70
N SER A 133 -20.77 -15.13 15.12
CA SER A 133 -21.24 -16.52 15.04
C SER A 133 -20.29 -17.44 15.81
N PRO A 134 -20.30 -17.42 17.16
CA PRO A 134 -19.51 -18.38 17.92
C PRO A 134 -19.95 -19.79 17.51
N CYS A 135 -19.02 -20.53 16.89
CA CYS A 135 -19.21 -21.94 16.64
C CYS A 135 -19.24 -22.64 18.01
N HIS A 136 -20.43 -22.90 18.53
CA HIS A 136 -20.64 -23.72 19.72
C HIS A 136 -20.73 -25.21 19.35
#